data_AF-L0AVK4-F1
#
_entry.id   AF-L0AVK4-F1
#
_cell.length_a   1.000
_cell.length_b   1.000
_cell.length_c   1.000
_cell.angle_alpha   90.00
_cell.angle_beta   90.00
_cell.angle_gamma   90.00
#
_symmetry.space_group_name_H-M   'P 1'
#
loop_
_entity.id
_entity.type
_entity.pdbx_description
1 polymer ?
#
loop_
_entity_poly.entity_id
_entity_poly.type
_entity_poly.pdbx_seq_one_letter_code
_entity_poly.pdbx_strand_id
1 'polypeptide(L)'
;MITSGSLRTAVSKFSTLRSQGVNAYQRRWLGQAPRGKNVEDFDTAWEEAKKLFYKPALSYQEFAKRAEALRMFVFWGFVTFAAVDLAIHPPESSYWGGALFSNFKRRFSKSEDGHKLPFLGSDNMTSASREYHRVCNI
;
A
#
# COMPACT_ATOMS: atom_id res chain seq x y z
N MET A 1 -16.48 60.73 17.11
CA MET A 1 -15.06 60.43 16.84
C MET A 1 -14.91 58.92 16.64
N ILE A 2 -14.58 58.49 15.41
CA ILE A 2 -13.62 57.45 14.96
C ILE A 2 -13.53 56.16 15.81
N THR A 3 -13.70 54.91 15.34
CA THR A 3 -13.06 54.13 14.24
C THR A 3 -13.90 52.84 14.00
N SER A 4 -14.42 52.54 12.80
CA SER A 4 -13.84 51.72 11.71
C SER A 4 -13.15 50.41 12.14
N GLY A 5 -13.85 49.27 11.96
CA GLY A 5 -13.31 47.92 12.07
C GLY A 5 -13.98 46.96 11.08
N SER A 6 -13.46 46.95 9.85
CA SER A 6 -13.81 46.04 8.76
C SER A 6 -13.42 44.59 9.12
N LEU A 7 -14.34 43.64 9.00
CA LEU A 7 -13.95 42.25 8.76
C LEU A 7 -14.73 41.65 7.60
N ARG A 8 -13.92 41.33 6.60
CA ARG A 8 -14.21 40.84 5.28
C ARG A 8 -14.77 39.42 5.34
N THR A 9 -15.85 39.22 4.59
CA THR A 9 -16.06 38.13 3.63
C THR A 9 -15.13 36.91 3.76
N ALA A 10 -15.67 35.80 4.27
CA ALA A 10 -15.13 34.46 4.02
C ALA A 10 -16.23 33.61 3.38
N VAL A 11 -16.25 33.63 2.05
CA VAL A 11 -17.00 32.70 1.21
C VAL A 11 -16.28 31.36 1.28
N SER A 12 -16.75 30.43 2.10
CA SER A 12 -16.35 29.03 1.99
C SER A 12 -17.28 28.34 0.98
N LYS A 13 -16.84 28.30 -0.28
CA LYS A 13 -17.35 27.33 -1.26
C LYS A 13 -16.85 25.95 -0.83
N PHE A 14 -17.70 25.20 -0.13
CA PHE A 14 -17.51 23.76 0.05
C PHE A 14 -18.68 23.03 -0.61
N SER A 15 -18.67 23.05 -1.94
CA SER A 15 -19.53 22.21 -2.76
C SER A 15 -18.91 20.82 -2.87
N THR A 16 -19.80 19.82 -2.82
CA THR A 16 -19.61 18.39 -3.16
C THR A 16 -19.41 17.43 -1.98
N LEU A 17 -20.36 17.42 -1.03
CA LEU A 17 -20.72 16.15 -0.37
C LEU A 17 -21.62 15.37 -1.33
N ARG A 18 -21.00 14.50 -2.11
CA ARG A 18 -21.67 13.53 -2.97
C ARG A 18 -22.43 12.56 -2.07
N SER A 19 -23.76 12.70 -2.10
CA SER A 19 -24.80 11.75 -1.69
C SER A 19 -24.27 10.33 -1.39
N GLN A 20 -24.12 10.01 -0.11
CA GLN A 20 -24.23 8.63 0.36
C GLN A 20 -25.71 8.37 0.63
N GLY A 21 -26.42 7.93 -0.39
CA GLY A 21 -27.74 7.37 -0.24
C GLY A 21 -27.65 5.99 0.40
N VAL A 22 -27.72 5.92 1.73
CA VAL A 22 -28.24 4.75 2.47
C VAL A 22 -28.92 5.25 3.76
N ASN A 23 -30.26 5.29 3.73
CA ASN A 23 -31.17 5.18 4.87
C ASN A 23 -30.86 6.06 6.11
N ALA A 24 -31.22 7.34 6.02
CA ALA A 24 -31.56 8.11 7.21
C ALA A 24 -32.77 7.46 7.89
N TYR A 25 -32.69 7.24 9.21
CA TYR A 25 -33.72 6.64 10.07
C TYR A 25 -33.85 5.11 10.08
N GLN A 26 -32.81 4.43 10.56
CA GLN A 26 -33.04 3.24 11.39
C GLN A 26 -32.10 3.25 12.60
N ARG A 27 -32.39 4.08 13.60
CA ARG A 27 -31.80 3.96 14.94
C ARG A 27 -32.44 2.79 15.68
N ARG A 28 -32.14 1.57 15.22
CA ARG A 28 -32.27 0.39 16.06
C ARG A 28 -31.04 0.38 16.95
N TRP A 29 -31.23 0.59 18.25
CA TRP A 29 -30.23 0.25 19.25
C TRP A 29 -30.13 -1.28 19.29
N LEU A 30 -29.57 -1.87 18.23
CA LEU A 30 -29.13 -3.26 18.17
C LEU A 30 -28.13 -3.39 19.30
N GLY A 31 -28.59 -3.81 20.47
CA GLY A 31 -27.80 -3.91 21.69
C GLY A 31 -26.44 -4.46 21.33
N GLN A 32 -25.42 -3.60 21.44
CA GLN A 32 -24.04 -3.91 21.14
C GLN A 32 -23.85 -4.73 19.86
N ALA A 33 -24.44 -4.36 18.71
CA ALA A 33 -23.87 -4.81 17.43
C ALA A 33 -22.52 -4.11 17.32
N PRO A 34 -21.39 -4.79 17.55
CA PRO A 34 -20.13 -4.10 17.59
C PRO A 34 -19.95 -3.58 16.17
N ARG A 35 -19.67 -2.29 15.99
CA ARG A 35 -19.37 -1.78 14.64
C ARG A 35 -18.33 -2.73 14.04
N GLY A 36 -18.54 -3.17 12.80
CA GLY A 36 -17.49 -3.84 12.05
C GLY A 36 -16.24 -3.01 12.24
N LYS A 37 -15.18 -3.62 12.78
CA LYS A 37 -13.92 -2.92 13.01
C LYS A 37 -13.55 -2.27 11.68
N ASN A 38 -13.06 -1.02 11.70
CA ASN A 38 -12.72 -0.32 10.47
C ASN A 38 -11.91 -1.29 9.60
N VAL A 39 -12.31 -1.46 8.34
CA VAL A 39 -11.67 -2.42 7.42
C VAL A 39 -10.18 -2.07 7.23
N GLU A 40 -9.80 -0.85 7.60
CA GLU A 40 -8.44 -0.32 7.60
C GLU A 40 -7.57 -0.85 8.77
N ASP A 41 -8.16 -1.40 9.83
CA ASP A 41 -7.42 -1.88 11.02
C ASP A 41 -7.01 -3.36 10.89
N PHE A 42 -6.09 -3.66 9.97
CA PHE A 42 -5.64 -5.03 9.67
C PHE A 42 -5.12 -5.81 10.89
N ASP A 43 -4.33 -5.18 11.76
CA ASP A 43 -3.75 -5.83 12.95
C ASP A 43 -4.83 -6.41 13.83
N THR A 44 -5.93 -5.68 13.93
CA THR A 44 -7.01 -6.05 14.80
C THR A 44 -7.95 -7.08 14.20
N ALA A 45 -8.15 -7.03 12.88
CA ALA A 45 -8.83 -8.09 12.16
C ALA A 45 -8.06 -9.41 12.27
N TRP A 46 -6.73 -9.35 12.26
CA TRP A 46 -5.86 -10.51 12.42
C TRP A 46 -5.99 -11.14 13.82
N GLU A 47 -6.03 -10.32 14.87
CA GLU A 47 -6.28 -10.82 16.23
C GLU A 47 -7.65 -11.50 16.37
N GLU A 48 -8.70 -10.91 15.80
CA GLU A 48 -10.05 -11.50 15.82
C GLU A 48 -10.13 -12.79 15.00
N ALA A 49 -9.45 -12.86 13.85
CA ALA A 49 -9.35 -14.07 13.05
C ALA A 49 -8.66 -15.20 13.82
N LYS A 50 -7.54 -14.90 14.51
CA LYS A 50 -6.86 -15.89 15.38
C LYS A 50 -7.75 -16.37 16.52
N LYS A 51 -8.53 -15.46 17.15
CA LYS A 51 -9.46 -15.82 18.23
C LYS A 51 -10.51 -16.84 17.79
N LEU A 52 -10.80 -16.98 16.50
CA LEU A 52 -11.71 -18.02 16.00
C LEU A 52 -11.19 -19.44 16.27
N PHE A 53 -9.88 -19.65 16.18
CA PHE A 53 -9.27 -20.98 16.31
C PHE A 53 -9.06 -21.40 17.76
N TYR A 54 -8.76 -20.45 18.65
CA TYR A 54 -8.39 -20.75 20.03
C TYR A 54 -9.49 -20.45 21.06
N LYS A 55 -10.52 -19.66 20.70
CA LYS A 55 -11.60 -19.26 21.62
C LYS A 55 -12.98 -19.52 21.01
N PRO A 56 -13.79 -20.44 21.57
CA PRO A 56 -15.17 -20.61 21.12
C PRO A 56 -15.94 -19.30 21.30
N ALA A 57 -16.75 -18.93 20.30
CA ALA A 57 -17.56 -17.73 20.36
C ALA A 57 -18.75 -17.94 21.31
N LEU A 58 -18.89 -17.07 22.31
CA LEU A 58 -20.00 -17.13 23.27
C LEU A 58 -21.29 -16.55 22.67
N SER A 59 -21.17 -15.66 21.69
CA SER A 59 -22.30 -15.02 21.02
C SER A 59 -22.22 -15.18 19.50
N TYR A 60 -23.38 -15.31 18.85
CA TYR A 60 -23.47 -15.38 17.39
C TYR A 60 -22.86 -14.14 16.71
N GLN A 61 -23.01 -12.97 17.33
CA GLN A 61 -22.45 -11.73 16.79
C GLN A 61 -20.92 -11.72 16.81
N GLU A 62 -20.29 -12.34 17.80
CA GLU A 62 -18.83 -12.52 17.79
C GLU A 62 -18.39 -13.50 16.70
N PHE A 63 -19.13 -14.60 16.53
CA PHE A 63 -18.82 -15.57 15.48
C PHE A 63 -18.89 -14.95 14.08
N ALA A 64 -19.96 -14.22 13.79
CA ALA A 64 -20.15 -13.56 12.50
C ALA A 64 -18.99 -12.61 12.16
N LYS A 65 -18.50 -11.84 13.14
CA LYS A 65 -17.35 -10.94 12.94
C LYS A 65 -16.06 -11.65 12.64
N ARG A 66 -15.77 -12.70 13.41
CA ARG A 66 -14.53 -13.46 13.24
C ARG A 66 -14.52 -14.15 11.87
N ALA A 67 -15.68 -14.62 11.41
CA ALA A 67 -15.85 -15.17 10.06
C ALA A 67 -15.67 -14.10 8.97
N GLU A 68 -16.20 -12.89 9.15
CA GLU A 68 -15.99 -11.77 8.22
C GLU A 68 -14.51 -11.37 8.14
N ALA A 69 -13.81 -11.27 9.27
CA ALA A 69 -12.38 -10.98 9.31
C ALA A 69 -11.58 -12.08 8.59
N LEU A 70 -11.88 -13.35 8.87
CA LEU A 70 -11.21 -14.49 8.23
C LEU A 70 -11.42 -14.51 6.71
N ARG A 71 -12.63 -14.18 6.23
CA ARG A 71 -12.92 -14.14 4.78
C ARG A 71 -11.98 -13.20 4.02
N MET A 72 -11.69 -12.03 4.58
CA MET A 72 -10.78 -11.08 3.94
C MET A 72 -9.36 -11.65 3.84
N PHE A 73 -8.85 -12.25 4.91
CA PHE A 73 -7.52 -12.88 4.89
C PHE A 73 -7.45 -14.08 3.96
N VAL A 74 -8.51 -14.89 3.87
CA VAL A 74 -8.55 -16.02 2.93
C VAL A 74 -8.55 -15.53 1.49
N PHE A 75 -9.33 -14.49 1.18
CA PHE A 75 -9.36 -13.93 -0.17
C PHE A 75 -7.98 -13.39 -0.59
N TRP A 76 -7.39 -12.51 0.22
CA TRP A 76 -6.06 -11.96 -0.08
C TRP A 76 -4.96 -13.00 -0.03
N GLY A 77 -5.03 -13.95 0.90
CA GLY A 77 -4.12 -15.08 0.99
C GLY A 77 -4.17 -15.95 -0.26
N PHE A 78 -5.36 -16.27 -0.76
CA PHE A 78 -5.52 -17.05 -1.98
C PHE A 78 -5.03 -16.30 -3.23
N VAL A 79 -5.38 -15.02 -3.36
CA VAL A 79 -4.94 -14.17 -4.49
C VAL A 79 -3.42 -14.03 -4.51
N THR A 80 -2.80 -13.76 -3.37
CA THR A 80 -1.34 -13.63 -3.26
C THR A 80 -0.64 -14.97 -3.45
N PHE A 81 -1.19 -16.05 -2.91
CA PHE A 81 -0.69 -17.40 -3.14
C PHE A 81 -0.71 -17.76 -4.62
N ALA A 82 -1.84 -17.55 -5.31
CA ALA A 82 -1.96 -17.79 -6.74
C ALA A 82 -1.03 -16.90 -7.56
N ALA A 83 -0.83 -15.64 -7.15
CA ALA A 83 0.12 -14.74 -7.81
C ALA A 83 1.58 -15.20 -7.65
N VAL A 84 1.95 -15.71 -6.47
CA VAL A 84 3.28 -16.25 -6.20
C VAL A 84 3.49 -17.58 -6.93
N ASP A 85 2.48 -18.45 -6.95
CA ASP A 85 2.49 -19.72 -7.69
C ASP A 85 2.72 -19.46 -9.19
N LEU A 86 2.02 -18.48 -9.74
CA LEU A 86 2.20 -18.02 -11.12
C LEU A 86 3.59 -17.40 -11.37
N ALA A 87 4.22 -16.85 -10.34
CA ALA A 87 5.57 -16.29 -10.42
C ALA A 87 6.69 -17.34 -10.39
N ILE A 88 6.48 -18.43 -9.66
CA ILE A 88 7.44 -19.54 -9.58
C ILE A 88 7.30 -20.45 -10.80
N HIS A 89 6.07 -20.74 -11.22
CA HIS A 89 5.75 -21.60 -12.35
C HIS A 89 5.05 -20.78 -13.44
N PRO A 90 5.80 -19.98 -14.22
CA PRO A 90 5.20 -19.27 -15.34
C PRO A 90 4.66 -20.29 -16.35
N PRO A 91 3.38 -20.20 -16.76
CA PRO A 91 2.83 -21.10 -17.75
C PRO A 91 3.54 -20.87 -19.09
N GLU A 92 3.82 -21.95 -19.83
CA GLU A 92 4.41 -21.92 -21.18
C GLU A 92 3.43 -21.33 -22.22
N SER A 93 3.05 -20.08 -22.02
CA SER A 93 2.30 -19.31 -22.99
C SER A 93 3.16 -18.12 -23.43
N SER A 94 3.24 -17.94 -24.75
CA SER A 94 4.07 -16.95 -25.45
C SER A 94 3.99 -15.52 -24.88
N TYR A 95 2.90 -15.19 -24.17
CA TYR A 95 2.68 -13.91 -23.48
C TYR A 95 3.63 -13.65 -22.30
N TRP A 96 4.00 -14.68 -21.52
CA TRP A 96 4.79 -14.52 -20.29
C TRP A 96 6.31 -14.53 -20.53
N GLY A 97 6.76 -15.05 -21.67
CA GLY A 97 8.18 -15.21 -21.98
C GLY A 97 8.93 -13.91 -22.31
N GLY A 98 8.25 -12.84 -22.75
CA GLY A 98 8.93 -11.69 -23.35
C GLY A 98 9.08 -10.46 -22.45
N ALA A 99 7.96 -9.93 -21.94
CA ALA A 99 7.92 -8.54 -21.47
C ALA A 99 7.51 -8.36 -20.01
N LEU A 100 6.53 -9.13 -19.51
CA LEU A 100 6.00 -8.90 -18.16
C LEU A 100 6.99 -9.37 -17.09
N PHE A 101 7.50 -10.60 -17.20
CA PHE A 101 8.48 -11.14 -16.26
C PHE A 101 9.88 -10.53 -16.41
N SER A 102 10.30 -10.13 -17.60
CA SER A 102 11.62 -9.49 -17.79
C SER A 102 11.69 -8.09 -17.19
N ASN A 103 10.58 -7.34 -17.23
CA ASN A 103 10.47 -6.03 -16.58
C ASN A 103 10.29 -6.17 -15.07
N PHE A 104 9.49 -7.14 -14.62
CA PHE A 104 9.36 -7.44 -13.19
C PHE A 104 10.71 -7.90 -12.61
N LYS A 105 11.39 -8.86 -13.24
CA LYS A 105 12.72 -9.32 -12.85
C LYS A 105 13.76 -8.20 -12.87
N ARG A 106 13.73 -7.26 -13.83
CA ARG A 106 14.60 -6.07 -13.82
C ARG A 106 14.31 -5.09 -12.68
N ARG A 107 13.06 -5.01 -12.20
CA ARG A 107 12.68 -4.15 -11.07
C ARG A 107 13.08 -4.76 -9.72
N PHE A 108 13.02 -6.09 -9.60
CA PHE A 108 13.33 -6.80 -8.36
C PHE A 108 14.75 -7.35 -8.29
N SER A 109 15.40 -7.59 -9.43
CA SER A 109 16.87 -7.76 -9.50
C SER A 109 17.48 -6.37 -9.42
N LYS A 110 17.55 -5.86 -8.20
CA LYS A 110 18.53 -4.82 -7.87
C LYS A 110 19.88 -5.47 -8.13
N SER A 111 20.46 -5.23 -9.30
CA SER A 111 21.83 -5.65 -9.57
C SER A 111 22.68 -5.14 -8.43
N GLU A 112 23.39 -6.05 -7.79
CA GLU A 112 24.70 -5.75 -7.25
C GLU A 112 25.52 -5.23 -8.43
N ASP A 113 25.36 -3.96 -8.75
CA ASP A 113 26.37 -3.19 -9.42
C ASP A 113 27.49 -3.09 -8.39
N GLY A 114 28.25 -4.18 -8.25
CA GLY A 114 29.53 -4.17 -7.58
C GLY A 114 30.23 -2.96 -8.14
N HIS A 115 30.51 -2.00 -7.27
CA HIS A 115 31.19 -0.75 -7.58
C HIS A 115 32.49 -1.08 -8.30
N LYS A 116 32.44 -1.31 -9.61
CA LYS A 116 33.61 -1.27 -10.47
C LYS A 116 33.95 0.19 -10.50
N LEU A 117 34.84 0.55 -9.58
CA LEU A 117 35.51 1.83 -9.57
C LEU A 117 35.90 2.14 -11.01
N PRO A 118 35.62 3.36 -11.50
CA PRO A 118 35.97 3.73 -12.86
C PRO A 118 37.43 3.40 -13.10
N PHE A 119 37.75 2.81 -14.26
CA PHE A 119 39.11 2.43 -14.63
C PHE A 119 40.07 3.58 -14.33
N LEU A 120 40.90 3.40 -13.30
CA LEU A 120 41.92 4.37 -12.92
C LEU A 120 43.06 4.24 -13.91
N GLY A 121 43.50 5.37 -14.49
CA GLY A 121 44.75 5.38 -15.25
C GLY A 121 45.95 5.06 -14.36
N SER A 122 47.13 4.90 -14.96
CA SER A 122 48.40 4.68 -14.24
C SER A 122 48.76 5.79 -13.25
N ASP A 123 48.10 6.95 -13.37
CA ASP A 123 48.16 8.13 -12.53
C ASP A 123 47.17 8.10 -11.35
N ASN A 124 46.43 6.99 -11.15
CA ASN A 124 45.37 6.86 -10.14
C ASN A 124 44.30 7.96 -10.24
N MET A 125 44.09 8.54 -11.43
CA MET A 125 43.06 9.53 -11.68
C MET A 125 41.96 8.95 -12.57
N THR A 126 40.72 9.35 -12.28
CA THR A 126 39.58 9.05 -13.16
C THR A 126 39.64 9.96 -14.40
N SER A 127 39.06 9.51 -15.52
CA SER A 127 38.96 10.33 -16.74
C SER A 127 38.28 11.68 -16.48
N ALA A 128 37.26 11.70 -15.62
CA ALA A 128 36.56 12.90 -15.20
C ALA A 128 37.46 13.85 -14.39
N SER A 129 38.26 13.32 -13.45
CA SER A 129 39.24 14.14 -12.71
C SER A 129 40.29 14.76 -13.64
N ARG A 130 40.71 14.02 -14.67
CA ARG A 130 41.71 14.50 -15.64
C ARG A 130 41.17 15.66 -16.48
N GLU A 131 39.90 15.59 -16.87
CA GLU A 131 39.22 16.67 -17.58
C GLU A 131 39.02 17.91 -16.70
N TYR A 132 38.62 17.74 -15.45
CA TYR A 132 38.54 18.84 -14.48
C TYR A 132 39.89 19.54 -14.30
N HIS A 133 40.97 18.77 -14.12
CA HIS A 133 42.30 19.33 -13.95
C HIS A 133 42.78 20.06 -15.23
N ARG A 134 42.36 19.60 -16.41
CA ARG A 134 42.64 20.28 -17.69
C ARG A 134 41.89 21.61 -17.82
N VAL A 135 40.63 21.67 -17.37
CA VAL A 135 39.77 22.86 -17.50
C VAL A 135 40.11 23.92 -16.44
N CYS A 136 40.42 23.51 -15.21
CA CYS A 136 40.63 24.42 -14.09
C CYS A 136 42.09 24.84 -13.87
N ASN A 137 43.07 24.19 -14.52
CA ASN A 137 44.49 24.50 -14.38
C ASN A 137 45.06 25.21 -15.62
N ILE A 138 44.24 26.08 -16.22
CA ILE A 138 44.60 27.07 -17.24
C ILE A 138 44.79 28.43 -16.56
#